data_AF-A0A8R1HUT1-F1
#
_entry.id   AF-A0A8R1HUT1-F1
#
_cell.length_a   1.000
_cell.length_b   1.000
_cell.length_c   1.000
_cell.angle_alpha   90.00
_cell.angle_beta   90.00
_cell.angle_gamma   90.00
#
_symmetry.space_group_name_H-M   'P 1'
#
loop_
_entity.id
_entity.type
_entity.pdbx_description
1 polymer ?
#
loop_
_entity_poly.entity_id
_entity_poly.type
_entity_poly.pdbx_seq_one_letter_code
_entity_poly.pdbx_strand_id
1 'polypeptide(L)'
;MISKTALETTDSVLRDLTDSPFPFEGKRILLGGDFRQILSVIRRGIKTDLNNCIKNSYLSNQFQKFALLDNMRVINGDADWIKFLLDVGDGVANDYEDRVTLPKNLPVSENLVDDVFGDLRGEMAEAAILAPKNIDLDRRYLEIEPFRNRNVPK
;
A
#
# COMPACT_ATOMS: atom_id res chain seq x y z
N MET A 1 7.26 1.97 5.25
CA MET A 1 7.73 3.03 4.32
C MET A 1 8.71 3.93 5.07
N ILE A 2 9.82 4.32 4.45
CA ILE A 2 10.82 5.21 5.06
C ILE A 2 10.40 6.68 4.87
N SER A 3 10.58 7.51 5.90
CA SER A 3 10.29 8.94 5.82
C SER A 3 11.50 9.73 5.32
N LYS A 4 11.27 10.96 4.83
CA LYS A 4 12.32 11.93 4.53
C LYS A 4 13.28 12.07 5.70
N THR A 5 12.74 12.29 6.91
CA THR A 5 13.56 12.47 8.11
C THR A 5 14.48 11.27 8.34
N ALA A 6 13.96 10.05 8.26
CA ALA A 6 14.77 8.85 8.47
C ALA A 6 15.90 8.71 7.44
N LEU A 7 15.63 9.02 6.18
CA LEU A 7 16.63 9.00 5.10
C LEU A 7 17.73 10.05 5.33
N GLU A 8 17.33 11.29 5.62
CA GLU A 8 18.26 12.41 5.84
C GLU A 8 19.08 12.26 7.12
N THR A 9 18.48 11.72 8.19
CA THR A 9 19.21 11.40 9.43
C THR A 9 20.24 10.31 9.17
N THR A 10 19.91 9.30 8.37
CA THR A 10 20.86 8.22 8.03
C THR A 10 22.06 8.79 7.26
N ASP A 11 21.82 9.66 6.28
CA ASP A 11 22.89 10.35 5.56
C ASP A 11 23.75 11.23 6.49
N SER A 12 23.13 12.06 7.33
CA SER A 12 23.83 12.93 8.27
C SER A 12 24.72 12.13 9.22
N VAL A 13 24.16 11.08 9.84
CA VAL A 13 24.91 10.25 10.79
C VAL A 13 26.11 9.58 10.14
N LEU A 14 25.99 9.09 8.90
CA LEU A 14 27.12 8.49 8.18
C LEU A 14 28.22 9.50 7.89
N ARG A 15 27.84 10.72 7.47
CA ARG A 15 28.80 11.80 7.21
C ARG A 15 29.48 12.27 8.49
N ASP A 16 28.73 12.45 9.57
CA ASP A 16 29.24 12.93 10.86
C ASP A 16 30.21 11.92 11.51
N LEU A 17 29.94 10.62 11.40
CA LEU A 17 30.80 9.57 11.96
C LEU A 17 32.15 9.45 11.24
N THR A 18 32.24 9.89 9.99
CA THR A 18 33.39 9.66 9.11
C THR A 18 34.06 10.95 8.63
N ASP A 19 33.54 12.10 9.05
CA ASP A 19 33.94 13.44 8.58
C ASP A 19 33.95 13.54 7.04
N SER A 20 32.96 12.90 6.41
CA SER A 20 32.89 12.80 4.95
C SER A 20 31.96 13.85 4.36
N PRO A 21 32.39 14.62 3.34
CA PRO A 21 31.53 15.57 2.66
C PRO A 21 30.58 14.90 1.65
N PHE A 22 30.76 13.61 1.38
CA PHE A 22 29.99 12.89 0.36
C PHE A 22 28.70 12.31 0.94
N PRO A 23 27.58 12.39 0.21
CA PRO A 23 26.33 11.74 0.61
C PRO A 23 26.56 10.25 0.91
N PHE A 24 26.01 9.78 2.03
CA PHE A 24 26.16 8.44 2.56
C PHE A 24 27.62 7.97 2.63
N GLU A 25 28.58 8.88 2.87
CA GLU A 25 30.03 8.58 2.84
C GLU A 25 30.50 8.03 1.48
N GLY A 26 29.82 8.38 0.40
CA GLY A 26 30.08 7.85 -0.94
C GLY A 26 29.64 6.40 -1.14
N LYS A 27 28.88 5.81 -0.21
CA LYS A 27 28.31 4.47 -0.37
C LYS A 27 27.23 4.46 -1.44
N ARG A 28 27.17 3.35 -2.20
CA ARG A 28 26.11 3.14 -3.18
C ARG A 28 24.83 2.74 -2.45
N ILE A 29 23.81 3.58 -2.55
CA ILE A 29 22.49 3.33 -1.95
C ILE A 29 21.50 2.96 -3.05
N LEU A 30 20.82 1.84 -2.87
CA LEU A 30 19.68 1.44 -3.69
C LEU A 30 18.41 1.51 -2.83
N LEU A 31 17.49 2.38 -3.22
CA LEU A 31 16.15 2.44 -2.63
C LEU A 31 15.19 1.71 -3.56
N GLY A 32 14.52 0.68 -3.04
CA GLY A 32 13.48 -0.07 -3.72
C GLY A 32 12.14 0.11 -3.01
N GLY A 33 11.06 0.17 -3.79
CA GLY A 33 9.72 0.28 -3.26
C GLY A 33 8.71 0.68 -4.32
N ASP A 34 7.43 0.68 -3.94
CA ASP A 34 6.35 1.19 -4.77
C ASP A 34 5.85 2.51 -4.17
N PHE A 35 6.07 3.62 -4.88
CA PHE A 35 5.66 4.96 -4.45
C PHE A 35 4.15 5.21 -4.55
N ARG A 36 3.39 4.26 -5.12
CA ARG A 36 1.92 4.25 -5.12
C ARG A 36 1.36 3.64 -3.84
N GLN A 37 2.22 3.16 -2.93
CA GLN A 37 1.80 2.74 -1.58
C GLN A 37 1.39 3.92 -0.72
N ILE A 38 0.54 3.65 0.28
CA ILE A 38 0.11 4.62 1.28
C ILE A 38 1.32 5.30 1.93
N LEU A 39 1.24 6.62 2.09
CA LEU A 39 2.28 7.41 2.76
C LEU A 39 2.66 6.79 4.11
N SER A 40 3.90 7.01 4.54
CA SER A 40 4.35 6.65 5.88
C SER A 40 3.33 7.11 6.92
N VAL A 41 3.00 6.23 7.87
CA VAL A 41 2.01 6.53 8.90
C VAL A 41 2.50 7.69 9.76
N ILE A 42 1.75 8.79 9.75
CA ILE A 42 2.04 9.97 10.57
C ILE A 42 0.91 10.12 11.58
N ARG A 43 1.25 9.97 12.86
CA ARG A 43 0.26 10.06 13.95
C ARG A 43 -0.26 11.50 14.01
N ARG A 44 -1.59 11.66 13.91
CA ARG A 44 -2.28 12.97 13.89
C ARG A 44 -1.86 13.84 12.71
N GLY A 45 -1.61 13.21 11.56
CA GLY A 45 -1.07 13.90 10.41
C GLY A 45 -1.95 15.02 9.87
N ILE A 46 -1.32 16.10 9.45
CA ILE A 46 -1.89 17.25 8.75
C ILE A 46 -1.28 17.35 7.34
N LYS A 47 -1.89 18.15 6.44
CA LYS A 47 -1.42 18.24 5.04
C LYS A 47 0.07 18.59 4.89
N THR A 48 0.67 19.32 5.83
CA THR A 48 2.11 19.65 5.81
C THR A 48 3.00 18.43 5.99
N ASP A 49 2.49 17.32 6.49
CA ASP A 49 3.25 16.08 6.66
C ASP A 49 3.60 15.39 5.34
N LEU A 50 2.98 15.82 4.23
CA LEU A 50 3.46 15.51 2.88
C LEU A 50 4.93 15.93 2.69
N ASN A 51 5.40 16.95 3.41
CA ASN A 51 6.81 17.35 3.40
C ASN A 51 7.75 16.26 3.91
N ASN A 52 7.25 15.26 4.64
CA ASN A 52 8.03 14.13 5.12
C ASN A 52 8.13 12.98 4.09
N CYS A 53 7.65 13.18 2.86
CA CYS A 53 7.86 12.25 1.75
C CYS A 53 9.33 12.29 1.28
N ILE A 54 9.90 11.13 0.94
CA ILE A 54 11.27 10.99 0.39
C ILE A 54 11.49 11.91 -0.82
N LYS A 55 10.46 12.10 -1.66
CA LYS A 55 10.51 12.98 -2.84
C LYS A 55 10.83 14.44 -2.47
N ASN A 56 10.58 14.85 -1.23
CA ASN A 56 10.85 16.19 -0.70
C ASN A 56 12.20 16.28 0.05
N SER A 57 13.01 15.23 0.01
CA SER A 57 14.36 15.22 0.58
C SER A 57 15.36 15.93 -0.32
N TYR A 58 16.36 16.59 0.27
CA TYR A 58 17.49 17.14 -0.49
C TYR A 58 18.29 16.04 -1.22
N LEU A 59 18.24 14.81 -0.73
CA LEU A 59 18.88 13.64 -1.34
C LEU A 59 18.12 13.14 -2.58
N SER A 60 16.86 13.52 -2.77
CA SER A 60 16.03 12.99 -3.88
C SER A 60 16.65 13.27 -5.25
N ASN A 61 17.35 14.38 -5.41
CA ASN A 61 17.97 14.77 -6.68
C ASN A 61 19.30 14.05 -6.95
N GLN A 62 19.83 13.31 -5.96
CA GLN A 62 21.06 12.53 -6.10
C GLN A 62 20.79 11.09 -6.56
N PHE A 63 19.53 10.63 -6.51
CA PHE A 63 19.15 9.30 -6.94
C PHE A 63 18.88 9.25 -8.44
N GLN A 64 19.49 8.26 -9.11
CA GLN A 64 19.04 7.82 -10.42
C GLN A 64 17.77 6.97 -10.28
N LYS A 65 16.75 7.27 -11.08
CA LYS A 65 15.46 6.58 -11.04
C LYS A 65 15.46 5.42 -12.04
N PHE A 66 15.05 4.25 -11.57
CA PHE A 66 14.77 3.08 -12.39
C PHE A 66 13.33 2.63 -12.15
N ALA A 67 12.61 2.31 -13.22
CA ALA A 67 11.24 1.82 -13.14
C ALA A 67 11.19 0.35 -13.57
N LEU A 68 10.53 -0.48 -12.77
CA LEU A 68 10.17 -1.84 -13.15
C LEU A 68 8.78 -1.79 -13.79
N LEU A 69 8.71 -2.07 -15.09
CA LEU A 69 7.47 -1.96 -15.87
C LEU A 69 6.68 -3.28 -15.90
N ASP A 70 7.39 -4.41 -15.80
CA ASP A 70 6.78 -5.73 -15.89
C ASP A 70 6.38 -6.26 -14.51
N ASN A 71 5.08 -6.42 -14.29
CA ASN A 71 4.55 -7.04 -13.07
C ASN A 71 4.56 -8.57 -13.20
N MET A 72 5.61 -9.20 -12.70
CA MET A 72 5.76 -10.66 -12.73
C MET A 72 4.75 -11.43 -11.85
N ARG A 73 4.01 -10.75 -10.96
CA ARG A 73 3.04 -11.42 -10.07
C ARG A 73 1.69 -11.66 -10.77
N VAL A 74 1.40 -10.89 -11.82
CA VAL A 74 0.14 -10.95 -12.56
C VAL A 74 0.44 -11.37 -13.99
N ILE A 75 0.75 -12.65 -14.18
CA ILE A 75 1.10 -13.21 -15.50
C ILE A 75 -0.15 -13.51 -16.33
N ASN A 76 -1.28 -13.83 -15.69
CA ASN A 76 -2.54 -14.22 -16.33
C ASN A 76 -3.74 -13.37 -15.84
N GLY A 77 -3.53 -12.09 -15.55
CA GLY A 77 -4.60 -11.21 -15.05
C GLY A 77 -5.36 -10.50 -16.17
N ASP A 78 -6.57 -10.05 -15.85
CA ASP A 78 -7.34 -9.15 -16.71
C ASP A 78 -6.58 -7.84 -16.94
N ALA A 79 -6.20 -7.58 -18.19
CA ALA A 79 -5.40 -6.42 -18.57
C ALA A 79 -6.11 -5.09 -18.26
N ASP A 80 -7.45 -5.05 -18.37
CA ASP A 80 -8.23 -3.84 -18.10
C ASP A 80 -8.25 -3.55 -16.60
N TRP A 81 -8.36 -4.61 -15.77
CA TRP A 81 -8.27 -4.48 -14.32
C TRP A 81 -6.88 -4.04 -13.85
N ILE A 82 -5.82 -4.63 -14.41
CA ILE A 82 -4.44 -4.24 -14.09
C ILE A 82 -4.23 -2.77 -14.44
N LYS A 83 -4.65 -2.35 -15.64
CA LYS A 83 -4.54 -0.96 -16.08
C LYS A 83 -5.30 -0.02 -15.15
N PHE A 84 -6.53 -0.37 -14.78
CA PHE A 84 -7.31 0.42 -13.84
C PHE A 84 -6.59 0.61 -12.50
N LEU A 85 -6.01 -0.46 -11.93
CA LEU A 85 -5.25 -0.36 -10.67
C LEU A 85 -4.00 0.52 -10.80
N LEU A 86 -3.32 0.50 -11.96
CA LEU A 86 -2.20 1.38 -12.24
C LEU A 86 -2.65 2.85 -12.32
N ASP A 87 -3.73 3.11 -13.06
CA ASP A 87 -4.30 4.45 -13.21
C ASP A 87 -4.75 5.03 -11.86
N VAL A 88 -5.28 4.19 -10.95
CA VAL A 88 -5.59 4.58 -9.57
C VAL A 88 -4.33 4.92 -8.78
N GLY A 89 -3.30 4.06 -8.85
CA GLY A 89 -2.03 4.29 -8.14
C GLY A 89 -1.29 5.55 -8.61
N ASP A 90 -1.39 5.88 -9.89
CA ASP A 90 -0.78 7.07 -10.50
C ASP A 90 -1.67 8.32 -10.39
N GLY A 91 -2.90 8.17 -9.87
CA GLY A 91 -3.87 9.26 -9.73
C GLY A 91 -4.53 9.71 -11.04
N VAL A 92 -4.33 8.97 -12.14
CA VAL A 92 -4.94 9.23 -13.46
C VAL A 92 -6.44 8.95 -13.43
N ALA A 93 -6.88 7.98 -12.61
CA ALA A 93 -8.28 7.64 -12.46
C ALA A 93 -9.09 8.62 -11.58
N ASN A 94 -8.43 9.62 -10.99
CA ASN A 94 -9.06 10.59 -10.10
C ASN A 94 -9.82 11.65 -10.90
N ASP A 95 -11.01 12.03 -10.43
CA ASP A 95 -11.71 13.22 -10.89
C ASP A 95 -11.16 14.50 -10.24
N TYR A 96 -11.82 15.64 -10.51
CA TYR A 96 -11.43 16.94 -9.98
C TYR A 96 -11.59 17.07 -8.45
N GLU A 97 -12.24 16.10 -7.79
CA GLU A 97 -12.43 16.03 -6.33
C GLU A 97 -11.62 14.90 -5.69
N ASP A 98 -10.61 14.36 -6.39
CA ASP A 98 -9.79 13.22 -5.95
C ASP A 98 -10.60 11.93 -5.72
N ARG A 99 -11.72 11.74 -6.42
CA ARG A 99 -12.55 10.53 -6.34
C ARG A 99 -12.25 9.60 -7.52
N VAL A 100 -12.35 8.30 -7.26
CA VAL A 100 -12.19 7.27 -8.28
C VAL A 100 -13.56 6.64 -8.59
N THR A 101 -13.92 6.57 -9.87
CA THR A 101 -15.10 5.81 -10.30
C THR A 101 -14.74 4.33 -10.40
N LEU A 102 -15.44 3.49 -9.63
CA LEU A 102 -15.22 2.05 -9.66
C LEU A 102 -15.84 1.43 -10.94
N PRO A 103 -15.24 0.37 -11.50
CA PRO A 103 -15.85 -0.39 -12.58
C PRO A 103 -17.24 -0.92 -12.17
N LYS A 104 -18.18 -0.95 -13.12
CA LYS A 104 -19.60 -1.26 -12.86
C LYS A 104 -19.85 -2.64 -12.22
N ASN A 105 -18.90 -3.57 -12.35
CA ASN A 105 -19.00 -4.94 -11.84
C ASN A 105 -18.38 -5.12 -10.44
N LEU A 106 -17.82 -4.06 -9.84
CA LEU A 106 -17.18 -4.10 -8.52
C LEU A 106 -18.14 -3.90 -7.34
N PRO A 107 -19.10 -2.95 -7.38
CA PRO A 107 -19.96 -2.72 -6.23
C PRO A 107 -21.02 -3.83 -6.14
N VAL A 108 -20.85 -4.70 -5.15
CA VAL A 108 -21.88 -5.64 -4.70
C VAL A 108 -22.97 -4.83 -3.97
N SER A 109 -24.17 -4.77 -4.55
CA SER A 109 -25.31 -4.08 -3.94
C SER A 109 -26.10 -4.94 -2.96
N GLU A 110 -25.88 -6.25 -2.96
CA GLU A 110 -26.59 -7.23 -2.11
C GLU A 110 -25.71 -7.73 -0.96
N ASN A 111 -26.13 -8.82 -0.30
CA ASN A 111 -25.42 -9.41 0.83
C ASN A 111 -23.99 -9.78 0.43
N LEU A 112 -23.03 -8.90 0.79
CA LEU A 112 -21.59 -9.06 0.53
C LEU A 112 -21.07 -10.45 0.92
N VAL A 113 -21.66 -11.07 1.95
CA VAL A 113 -21.27 -12.40 2.38
C VAL A 113 -21.67 -13.47 1.35
N ASP A 114 -22.87 -13.37 0.78
CA ASP A 114 -23.35 -14.34 -0.21
C ASP A 114 -22.74 -14.10 -1.60
N ASP A 115 -22.51 -12.84 -1.99
CA ASP A 115 -21.91 -12.53 -3.29
C ASP A 115 -20.39 -12.83 -3.34
N VAL A 116 -19.66 -12.58 -2.25
CA VAL A 116 -18.21 -12.82 -2.20
C VAL A 116 -17.88 -14.25 -1.74
N PHE A 117 -18.70 -14.84 -0.86
CA PHE A 117 -18.42 -16.13 -0.23
C PHE A 117 -19.50 -17.19 -0.45
N GLY A 118 -20.57 -16.91 -1.21
CA GLY A 118 -21.68 -17.86 -1.44
C GLY A 118 -21.24 -19.17 -2.07
N ASP A 119 -20.29 -19.11 -3.02
CA ASP A 119 -19.65 -20.30 -3.62
C ASP A 119 -18.51 -20.87 -2.77
N LEU A 120 -17.96 -20.09 -1.83
CA LEU A 120 -16.82 -20.47 -0.98
C LEU A 120 -17.22 -21.18 0.32
N ARG A 121 -18.47 -21.64 0.45
CA ARG A 121 -19.01 -22.28 1.67
C ARG A 121 -18.27 -23.55 2.14
N GLY A 122 -17.26 -24.03 1.39
CA GLY A 122 -16.31 -25.06 1.80
C GLY A 122 -14.84 -24.62 1.92
N GLU A 123 -14.46 -23.47 1.35
CA GLU A 123 -13.06 -23.01 1.18
C GLU A 123 -12.78 -21.66 1.87
N MET A 124 -13.54 -21.33 2.93
CA MET A 124 -13.37 -20.08 3.69
C MET A 124 -11.95 -19.89 4.28
N ALA A 125 -11.11 -20.93 4.30
CA ALA A 125 -9.72 -20.85 4.76
C ALA A 125 -8.82 -20.01 3.84
N GLU A 126 -9.20 -19.81 2.57
CA GLU A 126 -8.37 -19.09 1.58
C GLU A 126 -8.80 -17.62 1.36
N ALA A 127 -9.91 -17.20 1.96
CA ALA A 127 -10.46 -15.88 1.73
C ALA A 127 -10.13 -14.89 2.87
N ALA A 128 -9.85 -13.64 2.52
CA ALA A 128 -9.54 -12.57 3.49
C ALA A 128 -10.57 -11.45 3.42
N ILE A 129 -11.01 -10.97 4.59
CA ILE A 129 -11.84 -9.76 4.71
C ILE A 129 -10.90 -8.58 4.94
N LEU A 130 -10.93 -7.62 4.01
CA LEU A 130 -10.26 -6.33 4.17
C LEU A 130 -11.28 -5.30 4.65
N ALA A 131 -10.93 -4.51 5.66
CA ALA A 131 -11.74 -3.36 6.08
C ALA A 131 -10.86 -2.10 6.19
N PRO A 132 -11.44 -0.90 5.99
CA PRO A 132 -10.67 0.35 6.06
C PRO A 132 -10.03 0.61 7.41
N LYS A 133 -10.64 0.12 8.51
CA LYS A 133 -10.11 0.28 9.86
C LYS A 133 -10.08 -1.07 10.57
N ASN A 134 -9.07 -1.23 11.42
CA ASN A 134 -8.94 -2.43 12.26
C ASN A 134 -10.18 -2.64 13.15
N ILE A 135 -10.80 -1.57 13.67
CA ILE A 135 -12.01 -1.68 14.51
C ILE A 135 -13.20 -2.33 13.80
N ASP A 136 -13.29 -2.15 12.47
CA ASP A 136 -14.37 -2.75 11.66
C ASP A 136 -14.11 -4.25 11.45
N LEU A 137 -12.84 -4.66 11.39
CA LEU A 137 -12.45 -6.07 11.44
C LEU A 137 -12.71 -6.65 12.82
N ASP A 138 -12.32 -5.98 13.90
CA ASP A 138 -12.50 -6.48 15.27
C ASP A 138 -13.98 -6.75 15.58
N ARG A 139 -14.87 -5.84 15.17
CA ARG A 139 -16.32 -6.04 15.29
C ARG A 139 -16.79 -7.26 14.48
N ARG A 140 -16.32 -7.40 13.23
CA ARG A 140 -16.70 -8.53 12.37
C ARG A 140 -16.13 -9.84 12.88
N TYR A 141 -14.88 -9.91 13.32
CA TYR A 141 -14.26 -11.11 13.89
C TYR A 141 -15.10 -11.71 15.02
N LEU A 142 -15.67 -10.88 15.90
CA LEU A 142 -16.57 -11.33 16.97
C LEU A 142 -17.91 -11.91 16.46
N GLU A 143 -18.38 -11.48 15.29
CA GLU A 143 -19.62 -11.97 14.66
C GLU A 143 -19.41 -13.29 13.88
N ILE A 144 -18.20 -13.54 13.35
CA ILE A 144 -17.86 -14.75 12.57
C ILE A 144 -17.22 -15.88 13.40
N GLU A 145 -16.64 -15.57 14.56
CA GLU A 145 -16.13 -16.54 15.55
C GLU A 145 -17.10 -17.72 15.84
N PRO A 146 -18.42 -17.51 16.04
CA PRO A 146 -19.38 -18.59 16.30
C PRO A 146 -19.60 -19.55 15.11
N PHE A 147 -19.17 -19.18 13.91
CA PHE A 147 -19.29 -19.99 12.69
C PHE A 147 -17.99 -20.76 12.41
N ARG A 148 -16.83 -20.16 12.74
CA ARG A 148 -15.51 -20.80 12.58
C ARG A 148 -15.32 -21.97 13.54
N ASN A 149 -15.84 -21.87 14.77
CA ASN A 149 -15.76 -22.92 15.80
C ASN A 149 -16.76 -24.09 15.62
N ARG A 150 -17.65 -24.06 14.61
CA ARG A 150 -18.55 -25.18 14.30
C ARG A 150 -17.99 -26.19 13.31
N ASN A 151 -16.92 -25.83 12.58
CA ASN A 151 -16.35 -26.65 11.51
C ASN A 151 -15.03 -27.34 11.90
N VAL A 152 -14.70 -27.41 13.19
CA VAL A 152 -13.57 -28.21 13.67
C VAL A 152 -14.10 -29.59 14.09
N PRO A 153 -13.84 -30.68 13.35
CA PRO A 153 -14.16 -32.01 13.83
C PRO A 153 -13.31 -32.30 15.07
N LYS A 154 -13.96 -32.85 16.12
CA LYS A 154 -13.27 -33.40 17.29
C LYS A 154 -12.42 -34.61 16.92
#